data_AF-A0A2T1DM69-F1
#
_entry.id   AF-A0A2T1DM69-F1
#
_cell.length_a   1.000
_cell.length_b   1.000
_cell.length_c   1.000
_cell.angle_alpha   90.00
_cell.angle_beta   90.00
_cell.angle_gamma   90.00
#
_symmetry.space_group_name_H-M   'P 1'
#
loop_
_entity.id
_entity.type
_entity.pdbx_description
1 polymer ?
#
loop_
_entity_poly.entity_id
_entity_poly.type
_entity_poly.pdbx_seq_one_letter_code
_entity_poly.pdbx_strand_id
1 'polypeptide(L)'
;MKLTIALIAAFCFFLLSIPAVLAQEADYPCYFQSSNHGIVDLSKLCGQSVSPPLSSDAAFLSSFQKLASGYPTPVSQALNQYIGQNQASAIAAAKSTCRVIKLRGASAQETRKRALMSYDAAPSAQAKQQITSSLAVTHYCPELGG
;
A
#
# COMPACT_ATOMS: atom_id res chain seq x y z
N MET A 1 -24.89 45.00 19.82
CA MET A 1 -25.30 43.89 18.94
C MET A 1 -24.33 43.83 17.76
N LYS A 2 -23.71 42.66 17.58
CA LYS A 2 -23.02 42.06 16.41
C LYS A 2 -22.78 42.91 15.14
N LEU A 3 -21.56 42.76 14.61
CA LEU A 3 -21.06 42.82 13.22
C LEU A 3 -19.74 43.63 13.23
N THR A 4 -18.58 43.19 12.76
CA THR A 4 -18.26 42.07 11.87
C THR A 4 -16.75 41.83 11.95
N ILE A 5 -16.41 40.65 12.46
CA ILE A 5 -15.10 40.00 12.37
C ILE A 5 -14.91 39.65 10.89
N ALA A 6 -14.21 40.47 10.11
CA ALA A 6 -14.02 40.23 8.68
C ALA A 6 -12.74 40.86 8.10
N LEU A 7 -11.66 40.93 8.87
CA LEU A 7 -10.38 41.51 8.40
C LEU A 7 -9.15 40.66 8.75
N ILE A 8 -9.34 39.34 8.88
CA ILE A 8 -8.25 38.35 9.01
C ILE A 8 -8.51 37.18 8.02
N ALA A 9 -8.99 37.51 6.82
CA ALA A 9 -9.34 36.51 5.80
C ALA A 9 -8.58 36.69 4.47
N ALA A 10 -7.56 37.56 4.42
CA ALA A 10 -6.86 37.88 3.17
C ALA A 10 -5.35 37.55 3.18
N PHE A 11 -4.79 37.04 4.28
CA PHE A 11 -3.33 36.78 4.37
C PHE A 11 -2.93 35.30 4.46
N CYS A 12 -3.89 34.37 4.51
CA CYS A 12 -3.59 32.93 4.59
C CYS A 12 -3.76 32.17 3.26
N PHE A 13 -4.10 32.84 2.16
CA PHE A 13 -4.39 32.16 0.89
C PHE A 13 -3.20 32.06 -0.09
N PHE A 14 -2.02 32.60 0.27
CA PHE A 14 -0.86 32.69 -0.63
C PHE A 14 0.29 31.71 -0.33
N LEU A 15 0.11 30.75 0.58
CA LEU A 15 1.11 29.72 0.92
C LEU A 15 0.76 28.32 0.38
N LEU A 16 -0.21 28.22 -0.53
CA LEU A 16 -0.77 26.94 -1.01
C LEU A 16 -0.48 26.67 -2.48
N SER A 17 0.77 26.90 -2.91
CA SER A 17 1.24 26.44 -4.22
C SER A 17 2.73 26.11 -4.18
N ILE A 18 3.08 25.16 -3.32
CA ILE A 18 4.28 24.35 -3.51
C ILE A 18 3.74 23.03 -4.07
N PRO A 19 3.89 22.72 -5.37
CA PRO A 19 3.72 21.34 -5.79
C PRO A 19 4.79 20.55 -5.05
N ALA A 20 4.35 19.76 -4.06
CA ALA A 20 5.19 18.74 -3.48
C ALA A 20 5.66 17.88 -4.65
N VAL A 21 6.95 17.97 -4.94
CA VAL A 21 7.70 17.01 -5.73
C VAL A 21 7.40 15.65 -5.11
N LEU A 22 6.45 14.93 -5.72
CA LEU A 22 6.39 13.49 -5.61
C LEU A 22 7.63 13.00 -6.35
N ALA A 23 8.74 12.95 -5.63
CA ALA A 23 9.83 12.03 -5.90
C ALA A 23 9.25 10.62 -5.74
N GLN A 24 8.47 10.21 -6.75
CA GLN A 24 8.00 8.87 -6.94
C GLN A 24 9.25 8.08 -7.31
N GLU A 25 9.65 7.22 -6.39
CA GLU A 25 10.72 6.24 -6.50
C GLU A 25 10.86 5.78 -7.96
N ALA A 26 12.01 6.10 -8.54
CA ALA A 26 12.29 5.92 -9.95
C ALA A 26 12.32 4.44 -10.30
N ASP A 27 11.21 3.94 -10.84
CA ASP A 27 11.21 2.77 -11.71
C ASP A 27 10.32 3.06 -12.93
N TYR A 28 11.00 3.44 -14.02
CA TYR A 28 10.58 3.56 -15.43
C TYR A 28 9.82 4.82 -15.90
N PRO A 29 10.50 5.96 -16.11
CA PRO A 29 10.00 6.96 -17.04
C PRO A 29 10.35 6.56 -18.49
N CYS A 30 9.43 5.86 -19.17
CA CYS A 30 9.45 5.71 -20.64
C CYS A 30 8.99 6.98 -21.38
N TYR A 31 9.01 8.11 -20.67
CA TYR A 31 8.64 9.42 -21.15
C TYR A 31 9.79 10.36 -20.81
N PHE A 32 10.40 10.96 -21.83
CA PHE A 32 11.44 11.95 -21.65
C PHE A 32 10.84 13.33 -21.89
N GLN A 33 10.83 14.19 -20.86
CA GLN A 33 10.38 15.57 -21.00
C GLN A 33 11.59 16.44 -21.36
N SER A 34 11.59 16.96 -22.59
CA SER A 34 12.60 17.91 -23.06
C SER A 34 12.33 19.29 -22.44
N SER A 35 13.39 20.07 -22.22
CA SER A 35 13.37 21.43 -21.65
C SER A 35 12.53 22.45 -22.44
N ASN A 36 12.05 22.08 -23.63
CA ASN A 36 11.09 22.85 -24.43
C ASN A 36 9.63 22.42 -24.22
N HIS A 37 9.30 21.76 -23.10
CA HIS A 37 7.98 21.19 -22.78
C HIS A 37 7.46 20.11 -23.75
N GLY A 38 8.32 19.58 -24.63
CA GLY A 38 7.99 18.44 -25.48
C GLY A 38 8.14 17.12 -24.71
N ILE A 39 7.09 16.30 -24.66
CA ILE A 39 7.16 14.94 -24.13
C ILE A 39 7.48 14.00 -25.30
N VAL A 40 8.66 13.37 -25.24
CA VAL A 40 9.03 12.30 -26.17
C VAL A 40 8.56 10.98 -25.55
N ASP A 41 7.56 10.37 -26.18
CA ASP A 41 7.02 9.07 -25.81
C ASP A 41 7.94 7.95 -26.35
N LEU A 42 8.67 7.31 -25.44
CA LEU A 42 9.56 6.18 -25.74
C LEU A 42 8.86 4.84 -25.48
N SER A 43 7.54 4.81 -25.25
CA SER A 43 6.77 3.60 -24.91
C SER A 43 6.79 2.53 -26.01
N LYS A 44 7.15 2.87 -27.25
CA LYS A 44 7.36 1.89 -28.33
C LYS A 44 8.74 1.25 -28.34
N LEU A 45 9.73 1.87 -27.68
CA LEU A 45 11.12 1.41 -27.59
C LEU A 45 11.43 0.78 -26.22
N CYS A 46 10.80 1.27 -25.16
CA CYS A 46 10.59 0.52 -23.94
C CYS A 46 9.71 -0.68 -24.29
N GLY A 47 10.34 -1.79 -24.67
CA GLY A 47 9.64 -3.03 -24.99
C GLY A 47 8.51 -3.25 -23.99
N GLN A 48 7.31 -3.51 -24.51
CA GLN A 48 6.13 -3.84 -23.72
C GLN A 48 6.41 -5.10 -22.90
N SER A 49 7.07 -4.93 -21.76
CA SER A 49 6.77 -5.71 -20.58
C SER A 49 5.53 -5.08 -19.95
N VAL A 50 4.46 -4.93 -20.76
CA VAL A 50 3.11 -4.92 -20.22
C VAL A 50 2.90 -6.37 -19.80
N SER A 51 3.52 -6.75 -18.69
CA SER A 51 3.09 -7.93 -17.97
C SER A 51 1.58 -7.74 -17.81
N PRO A 52 0.75 -8.70 -18.26
CA PRO A 52 -0.68 -8.61 -18.06
C PRO A 52 -0.91 -8.28 -16.58
N PRO A 53 -1.92 -7.44 -16.23
CA PRO A 53 -2.17 -7.07 -14.85
C PRO A 53 -2.15 -8.35 -14.03
N LEU A 54 -1.17 -8.45 -13.13
CA LEU A 54 -1.02 -9.62 -12.28
C LEU A 54 -2.38 -9.84 -11.62
N SER A 55 -2.84 -11.10 -11.61
CA SER A 55 -4.04 -11.42 -10.83
C SER A 55 -3.85 -10.87 -9.41
N SER A 56 -4.92 -10.43 -8.75
CA SER A 56 -4.87 -9.91 -7.37
C SER A 56 -4.07 -10.83 -6.44
N ASP A 57 -4.14 -12.13 -6.70
CA ASP A 57 -3.44 -13.18 -5.99
C ASP A 57 -1.92 -13.15 -6.26
N ALA A 58 -1.49 -13.03 -7.52
CA ALA A 58 -0.08 -12.91 -7.87
C ALA A 58 0.53 -11.57 -7.39
N ALA A 59 -0.22 -10.48 -7.51
CA ALA A 59 0.18 -9.16 -7.00
C ALA A 59 0.32 -9.16 -5.47
N PHE A 60 -0.60 -9.82 -4.76
CA PHE A 60 -0.54 -10.03 -3.31
C PHE A 60 0.73 -10.80 -2.92
N LEU A 61 1.00 -11.95 -3.57
CA LEU A 61 2.17 -12.78 -3.23
C LEU A 61 3.49 -12.04 -3.48
N SER A 62 3.61 -11.33 -4.61
CA SER A 62 4.78 -10.50 -4.91
C SER A 62 4.96 -9.37 -3.89
N SER A 63 3.89 -8.68 -3.54
CA SER A 63 3.92 -7.60 -2.54
C SER A 63 4.28 -8.14 -1.15
N PHE A 64 3.80 -9.34 -0.81
CA PHE A 64 4.12 -10.00 0.45
C PHE A 64 5.61 -10.28 0.56
N GLN A 65 6.23 -10.85 -0.49
CA GLN A 65 7.67 -11.12 -0.53
C GLN A 65 8.49 -9.83 -0.46
N LYS A 66 8.08 -8.78 -1.19
CA LYS A 66 8.72 -7.46 -1.13
C LYS A 66 8.69 -6.90 0.30
N LEU A 67 7.53 -6.90 0.96
CA LEU A 67 7.42 -6.44 2.35
C LEU A 67 8.18 -7.33 3.33
N ALA A 68 8.20 -8.65 3.12
CA ALA A 68 8.96 -9.58 3.96
C ALA A 68 10.46 -9.31 3.93
N SER A 69 11.02 -8.88 2.78
CA SER A 69 12.45 -8.52 2.66
C SER A 69 12.87 -7.31 3.50
N GLY A 70 11.93 -6.46 3.93
CA GLY A 70 12.17 -5.32 4.82
C GLY A 70 12.34 -5.72 6.30
N TYR A 71 12.05 -6.96 6.67
CA TYR A 71 12.19 -7.45 8.05
C TYR A 71 13.60 -8.05 8.29
N PRO A 72 14.05 -8.15 9.57
CA PRO A 72 15.32 -8.80 9.91
C PRO A 72 15.42 -10.21 9.35
N THR A 73 16.62 -10.65 8.97
CA THR A 73 16.90 -11.95 8.32
C THR A 73 16.13 -13.15 8.88
N PRO A 74 16.10 -13.44 10.20
CA PRO A 74 15.36 -14.59 10.71
C PRO A 74 13.84 -14.48 10.50
N VAL A 75 13.31 -13.25 10.51
CA VAL A 75 11.89 -12.97 10.29
C VAL A 75 11.56 -13.05 8.81
N SER A 76 12.37 -12.44 7.94
CA SER A 76 12.16 -12.45 6.49
C SER A 76 12.27 -13.86 5.90
N GLN A 77 13.21 -14.68 6.38
CA GLN A 77 13.32 -16.11 6.02
C GLN A 77 12.05 -16.88 6.41
N ALA A 78 11.56 -16.72 7.64
CA ALA A 78 10.33 -17.38 8.09
C ALA A 78 9.10 -16.95 7.27
N LEU A 79 9.01 -15.66 6.91
CA LEU A 79 7.93 -15.13 6.07
C LEU A 79 7.99 -15.66 4.64
N ASN A 80 9.18 -15.74 4.05
CA ASN A 80 9.40 -16.29 2.70
C ASN A 80 9.13 -17.79 2.64
N GLN A 81 9.54 -18.53 3.67
CA GLN A 81 9.20 -19.94 3.80
C GLN A 81 7.69 -20.15 3.95
N TYR A 82 7.04 -19.35 4.79
CA TYR A 82 5.59 -19.38 4.95
C TYR A 82 4.88 -19.16 3.62
N ILE A 83 5.21 -18.09 2.89
CA ILE A 83 4.54 -17.78 1.63
C ILE A 83 4.85 -18.81 0.55
N GLY A 84 6.07 -19.37 0.51
CA GLY A 84 6.42 -20.43 -0.43
C GLY A 84 5.63 -21.73 -0.22
N GLN A 85 5.31 -22.06 1.03
CA GLN A 85 4.61 -23.30 1.38
C GLN A 85 3.08 -23.14 1.50
N ASN A 86 2.58 -21.92 1.76
CA ASN A 86 1.19 -21.69 2.18
C ASN A 86 0.49 -20.60 1.36
N GLN A 87 0.80 -20.46 0.07
CA GLN A 87 0.25 -19.40 -0.81
C GLN A 87 -1.27 -19.31 -0.75
N ALA A 88 -1.98 -20.43 -0.96
CA ALA A 88 -3.44 -20.47 -0.95
C ALA A 88 -4.02 -20.02 0.39
N SER A 89 -3.43 -20.47 1.50
CA SER A 89 -3.84 -20.08 2.86
C SER A 89 -3.60 -18.59 3.13
N ALA A 90 -2.48 -18.03 2.65
CA ALA A 90 -2.17 -16.62 2.79
C ALA A 90 -3.15 -15.74 2.00
N ILE A 91 -3.46 -16.12 0.76
CA ILE A 91 -4.47 -15.47 -0.08
C ILE A 91 -5.85 -15.54 0.58
N ALA A 92 -6.26 -16.72 1.06
CA ALA A 92 -7.54 -16.89 1.73
C ALA A 92 -7.64 -16.05 3.02
N ALA A 93 -6.55 -15.95 3.78
CA ALA A 93 -6.48 -15.11 4.97
C ALA A 93 -6.63 -13.61 4.62
N ALA A 94 -5.99 -13.14 3.54
CA ALA A 94 -6.12 -11.77 3.06
C ALA A 94 -7.55 -11.47 2.58
N LYS A 95 -8.14 -12.34 1.74
CA LYS A 95 -9.54 -12.22 1.29
C LYS A 95 -10.53 -12.22 2.46
N SER A 96 -10.32 -13.09 3.45
CA SER A 96 -11.13 -13.15 4.67
C SER A 96 -10.99 -11.87 5.50
N THR A 97 -9.77 -11.33 5.62
CA THR A 97 -9.51 -10.07 6.32
C THR A 97 -10.28 -8.93 5.66
N CYS A 98 -10.17 -8.79 4.34
CA CYS A 98 -10.96 -7.84 3.57
C CYS A 98 -12.48 -7.99 3.81
N ARG A 99 -13.01 -9.23 3.77
CA ARG A 99 -14.43 -9.49 4.05
C ARG A 99 -14.84 -9.06 5.47
N VAL A 100 -14.01 -9.32 6.47
CA VAL A 100 -14.28 -8.90 7.85
C VAL A 100 -14.33 -7.39 7.95
N ILE A 101 -13.41 -6.67 7.32
CA ILE A 101 -13.38 -5.20 7.34
C ILE A 101 -14.64 -4.64 6.67
N LYS A 102 -15.04 -5.20 5.51
CA LYS A 102 -16.27 -4.80 4.80
C LYS A 102 -17.52 -4.97 5.66
N LEU A 103 -17.65 -6.09 6.37
CA LEU A 103 -18.88 -6.43 7.11
C LEU A 103 -18.93 -5.83 8.52
N ARG A 104 -17.78 -5.69 9.18
CA ARG A 104 -17.70 -5.30 10.59
C ARG A 104 -17.09 -3.91 10.79
N GLY A 105 -16.63 -3.26 9.72
CA GLY A 105 -15.95 -1.98 9.75
C GLY A 105 -14.49 -2.05 10.22
N ALA A 106 -13.77 -0.95 10.06
CA ALA A 106 -12.37 -0.82 10.48
C ALA A 106 -12.17 -1.03 12.00
N SER A 107 -13.19 -0.78 12.82
CA SER A 107 -13.15 -1.00 14.28
C SER A 107 -12.96 -2.46 14.68
N ALA A 108 -13.53 -3.40 13.92
CA ALA A 108 -13.36 -4.83 14.17
C ALA A 108 -11.98 -5.34 13.75
N GLN A 109 -11.41 -4.76 12.69
CA GLN A 109 -10.01 -5.02 12.31
C GLN A 109 -9.05 -4.50 13.37
N GLU A 110 -9.28 -3.30 13.88
CA GLU A 110 -8.45 -2.72 14.94
C GLU A 110 -8.57 -3.51 16.24
N THR A 111 -9.77 -3.97 16.60
CA THR A 111 -9.97 -4.89 17.74
C THR A 111 -9.20 -6.19 17.55
N ARG A 112 -9.26 -6.79 16.36
CA ARG A 112 -8.51 -8.01 16.03
C ARG A 112 -6.99 -7.77 16.08
N LYS A 113 -6.53 -6.62 15.58
CA LYS A 113 -5.12 -6.21 15.62
C LYS A 113 -4.64 -6.03 17.07
N ARG A 114 -5.43 -5.38 17.92
CA ARG A 114 -5.12 -5.22 19.35
C ARG A 114 -5.08 -6.56 20.09
N ALA A 115 -6.06 -7.43 19.85
CA ALA A 115 -6.08 -8.77 20.45
C ALA A 115 -4.86 -9.61 20.04
N LEU A 116 -4.35 -9.40 18.83
CA LEU A 116 -3.12 -10.05 18.35
C LEU A 116 -1.85 -9.43 18.93
N MET A 117 -1.83 -8.11 19.14
CA MET A 117 -0.71 -7.42 19.81
C MET A 117 -0.61 -7.76 21.29
N SER A 118 -1.73 -8.09 21.95
CA SER A 118 -1.74 -8.61 23.31
C SER A 118 -1.32 -10.07 23.43
N TYR A 119 -1.07 -10.75 22.30
CA TYR A 119 -0.61 -12.12 22.28
C TYR A 119 0.92 -12.13 22.12
N ASP A 120 1.63 -12.85 22.99
CA ASP A 120 3.08 -13.12 22.87
C ASP A 120 3.36 -14.06 21.69
N ALA A 121 3.10 -13.57 20.48
CA ALA A 121 3.37 -14.25 19.24
C ALA A 121 4.82 -13.97 18.83
N ALA A 122 5.48 -14.98 18.24
CA ALA A 122 6.80 -14.81 17.66
C ALA A 122 6.82 -13.61 16.67
N PRO A 123 7.93 -12.87 16.54
CA PRO A 123 8.01 -11.69 15.67
C PRO A 123 7.57 -11.95 14.21
N SER A 124 7.83 -13.15 13.69
CA SER A 124 7.38 -13.58 12.36
C SER A 124 5.87 -13.77 12.24
N ALA A 125 5.20 -14.20 13.31
CA ALA A 125 3.75 -14.31 13.34
C ALA A 125 3.08 -12.92 13.36
N GLN A 126 3.64 -11.98 14.10
CA GLN A 126 3.18 -10.58 14.11
C GLN A 126 3.39 -9.92 12.74
N ALA A 127 4.60 -10.03 12.18
CA ALA A 127 4.92 -9.51 10.84
C ALA A 127 4.01 -10.10 9.75
N LYS A 128 3.78 -11.42 9.78
CA LYS A 128 2.86 -12.10 8.84
C LYS A 128 1.47 -11.46 8.87
N GLN A 129 0.92 -11.25 10.07
CA GLN A 129 -0.42 -10.67 10.21
C GLN A 129 -0.44 -9.20 9.74
N GLN A 130 0.57 -8.42 10.10
CA GLN A 130 0.69 -7.03 9.66
C GLN A 130 0.70 -6.93 8.13
N ILE A 131 1.61 -7.64 7.46
CA ILE A 131 1.71 -7.67 5.99
C ILE A 131 0.38 -8.13 5.38
N THR A 132 -0.19 -9.24 5.86
CA THR A 132 -1.45 -9.77 5.34
C THR A 132 -2.58 -8.75 5.45
N SER A 133 -2.70 -8.07 6.59
CA SER A 133 -3.76 -7.08 6.82
C SER A 133 -3.61 -5.83 5.97
N SER A 134 -2.38 -5.34 5.79
CA SER A 134 -2.08 -4.19 4.95
C SER A 134 -2.40 -4.51 3.49
N LEU A 135 -1.89 -5.64 2.99
CA LEU A 135 -2.09 -6.05 1.61
C LEU A 135 -3.53 -6.49 1.32
N ALA A 136 -4.28 -6.92 2.33
CA ALA A 136 -5.69 -7.28 2.16
C ALA A 136 -6.54 -6.10 1.68
N VAL A 137 -6.29 -4.91 2.25
CA VAL A 137 -6.97 -3.67 1.84
C VAL A 137 -6.53 -3.28 0.43
N THR A 138 -5.23 -3.29 0.16
CA THR A 138 -4.68 -2.90 -1.15
C THR A 138 -5.16 -3.77 -2.31
N HIS A 139 -5.17 -5.11 -2.14
CA HIS A 139 -5.36 -6.03 -3.26
C HIS A 139 -6.76 -6.64 -3.36
N TYR A 140 -7.54 -6.66 -2.27
CA TYR A 140 -8.86 -7.30 -2.25
C TYR A 140 -9.99 -6.36 -1.82
N CYS A 141 -9.66 -5.25 -1.17
CA CYS A 141 -10.61 -4.28 -0.63
C CYS A 141 -10.22 -2.82 -0.96
N PRO A 142 -9.96 -2.47 -2.23
CA PRO A 142 -9.40 -1.16 -2.57
C PRO A 142 -10.33 0.01 -2.22
N GLU A 143 -11.65 -0.24 -2.12
CA GLU A 143 -12.61 0.79 -1.70
C GLU A 143 -12.45 1.23 -0.23
N LEU A 144 -11.63 0.53 0.55
CA LEU A 144 -11.34 0.82 1.96
C LEU A 144 -9.96 1.45 2.19
N GLY A 145 -9.16 1.63 1.14
CA GLY A 145 -7.77 2.10 1.22
C GLY A 145 -7.56 3.61 1.03
N GLY A 146 -8.59 4.42 1.25
CA GLY A 146 -8.59 5.89 1.06
C GLY A 146 -8.09 6.68 2.26
#